data_AF-A0A424LPN2-F1
#
_entry.id   AF-A0A424LPN2-F1
#
_cell.length_a   1.000
_cell.length_b   1.000
_cell.length_c   1.000
_cell.angle_alpha   90.00
_cell.angle_beta   90.00
_cell.angle_gamma   90.00
#
_symmetry.space_group_name_H-M   'P 1'
#
loop_
_entity.id
_entity.type
_entity.pdbx_description
1 polymer ?
#
loop_
_entity_poly.entity_id
_entity_poly.type
_entity_poly.pdbx_seq_one_letter_code
_entity_poly.pdbx_strand_id
1 'polypeptide(L)' 'MRVIYYENKAIEYDGAKGKVYVDNKLVFHGFAYYAILNFISACNNNPKVREKFKDVLNMREKCKFEKKEAKKND' A
#
# COMPACT_ATOMS: atom_id res chain seq x y z
N MET A 1 -16.23 -2.95 3.21
CA MET A 1 -15.62 -1.98 2.28
C MET A 1 -15.07 -0.81 3.09
N ARG A 2 -13.82 -0.41 2.88
CA ARG A 2 -13.15 0.70 3.59
C ARG A 2 -12.86 1.84 2.61
N VAL A 3 -13.05 3.08 3.06
CA VAL A 3 -12.71 4.29 2.27
C VAL A 3 -11.81 5.18 3.12
N ILE A 4 -10.69 5.61 2.55
CA ILE A 4 -9.72 6.49 3.22
C ILE A 4 -9.46 7.69 2.31
N TYR A 5 -9.51 8.88 2.91
CA TYR A 5 -9.19 10.14 2.25
C TYR A 5 -7.87 10.71 2.77
N TYR A 6 -7.12 11.33 1.88
CA TYR A 6 -5.93 12.10 2.20
C TYR A 6 -5.75 13.21 1.15
N GLU A 7 -5.92 14.47 1.56
CA GLU A 7 -5.91 15.63 0.66
C GLU A 7 -6.93 15.45 -0.49
N ASN A 8 -6.50 15.65 -1.73
CA ASN A 8 -7.25 15.45 -2.98
C ASN A 8 -7.26 13.97 -3.46
N LYS A 9 -6.93 13.02 -2.59
CA LYS A 9 -6.75 11.60 -2.94
C LYS A 9 -7.68 10.74 -2.09
N ALA A 10 -8.20 9.69 -2.68
CA ALA A 10 -9.03 8.71 -1.99
C ALA A 10 -8.67 7.28 -2.41
N ILE A 11 -8.84 6.34 -1.49
CA ILE A 11 -8.83 4.91 -1.79
C ILE A 11 -10.09 4.27 -1.24
N GLU A 12 -10.73 3.47 -2.09
CA GLU A 12 -11.86 2.61 -1.76
C GLU A 12 -11.38 1.17 -1.96
N TYR A 13 -11.42 0.33 -0.93
CA TYR A 13 -10.95 -1.05 -1.04
C TYR A 13 -11.70 -2.02 -0.12
N ASP A 14 -11.67 -3.28 -0.50
CA ASP A 14 -12.10 -4.43 0.30
C ASP A 14 -10.99 -5.49 0.36
N GLY A 15 -11.31 -6.72 0.74
CA GLY A 15 -10.32 -7.80 0.81
C GLY A 15 -9.80 -8.29 -0.55
N ALA A 16 -10.46 -7.94 -1.65
CA ALA A 16 -10.15 -8.42 -3.00
C ALA A 16 -9.76 -7.28 -3.95
N LYS A 17 -10.55 -6.20 -3.98
CA LYS A 17 -10.43 -5.11 -4.96
C LYS A 17 -10.18 -3.77 -4.29
N GLY A 18 -9.57 -2.87 -5.03
CA GLY A 18 -9.40 -1.47 -4.65
C GLY A 18 -9.45 -0.53 -5.83
N LYS A 19 -9.83 0.71 -5.55
CA LYS A 19 -9.89 1.85 -6.46
C LYS A 19 -9.14 3.00 -5.82
N VAL A 20 -8.31 3.69 -6.60
CA VAL A 20 -7.61 4.90 -6.16
C VAL A 20 -8.10 6.06 -7.01
N TYR A 21 -8.42 7.16 -6.34
CA TYR A 21 -8.84 8.40 -6.94
C TYR A 21 -7.83 9.51 -6.59
N VAL A 22 -7.48 10.33 -7.56
CA VAL A 22 -6.64 11.53 -7.39
C VAL A 22 -7.31 12.65 -8.18
N ASP A 23 -7.55 13.79 -7.54
CA ASP A 23 -8.24 14.93 -8.16
C ASP A 23 -9.61 14.53 -8.77
N ASN A 24 -10.36 13.72 -8.03
CA ASN A 24 -11.64 13.13 -8.44
C ASN A 24 -11.58 12.26 -9.70
N LYS A 25 -10.40 11.85 -10.16
CA LYS A 25 -10.22 10.92 -11.29
C LYS A 25 -9.82 9.54 -10.77
N LEU A 26 -10.44 8.49 -11.32
CA LEU A 26 -10.03 7.11 -11.06
C LEU A 26 -8.69 6.85 -11.75
N VAL A 27 -7.62 6.63 -10.97
CA VAL A 27 -6.27 6.40 -11.50
C VAL A 27 -5.84 4.94 -11.40
N PHE A 28 -6.50 4.15 -10.57
CA PHE A 28 -6.23 2.72 -10.43
C PHE A 28 -7.50 1.96 -10.09
N HIS A 29 -7.70 0.80 -10.70
CA HIS A 29 -8.68 -0.20 -10.30
C HIS A 29 -8.09 -1.59 -10.44
N GLY A 30 -8.12 -2.39 -9.37
CA GLY A 30 -7.53 -3.73 -9.39
C GLY A 30 -7.52 -4.36 -8.02
N PHE A 31 -6.52 -5.20 -7.74
CA PHE A 31 -6.39 -5.85 -6.44
C PHE A 31 -6.13 -4.86 -5.30
N ALA A 32 -6.75 -5.12 -4.14
CA ALA A 32 -6.71 -4.22 -2.98
C ALA A 32 -5.28 -3.89 -2.52
N TYR A 33 -4.40 -4.88 -2.48
CA TYR A 33 -3.00 -4.66 -2.09
C TYR A 33 -2.28 -3.68 -3.01
N TYR A 34 -2.42 -3.84 -4.33
CA TYR A 34 -1.83 -2.93 -5.29
C TYR A 34 -2.51 -1.56 -5.27
N ALA A 35 -3.81 -1.48 -4.98
CA ALA A 35 -4.48 -0.20 -4.77
C ALA A 35 -3.88 0.55 -3.57
N ILE A 36 -3.63 -0.14 -2.46
CA ILE A 36 -2.99 0.44 -1.26
C ILE A 36 -1.58 0.94 -1.58
N LEU A 37 -0.77 0.15 -2.30
CA LEU A 37 0.56 0.58 -2.72
C LEU A 37 0.51 1.81 -3.63
N ASN A 38 -0.39 1.83 -4.62
CA ASN A 38 -0.59 2.97 -5.51
C ASN A 38 -1.04 4.21 -4.73
N PHE A 39 -1.94 4.06 -3.75
CA PHE A 39 -2.40 5.17 -2.92
C PHE A 39 -1.29 5.73 -2.02
N ILE A 40 -0.49 4.87 -1.38
CA ILE A 40 0.66 5.31 -0.57
C ILE A 40 1.68 6.05 -1.45
N SER A 41 1.97 5.53 -2.64
CA SER A 41 2.86 6.18 -3.60
C SER A 41 2.31 7.52 -4.07
N ALA A 42 1.00 7.60 -4.37
CA ALA A 42 0.34 8.85 -4.75
C ALA A 42 0.39 9.89 -3.62
N CYS A 43 0.45 9.45 -2.36
CA CYS A 43 0.65 10.30 -1.19
C CYS A 43 2.14 10.57 -0.86
N ASN A 44 3.04 10.43 -1.83
CA ASN A 44 4.49 10.63 -1.67
C ASN A 44 5.10 9.82 -0.51
N ASN A 45 4.60 8.59 -0.28
CA ASN A 45 5.03 7.73 0.82
C ASN A 45 4.91 8.36 2.22
N ASN A 46 3.92 9.25 2.42
CA ASN A 46 3.73 9.92 3.69
C ASN A 46 3.62 8.90 4.85
N PRO A 47 4.42 9.05 5.93
CA PRO A 47 4.48 8.07 7.02
C PRO A 47 3.13 7.88 7.71
N LYS A 48 2.31 8.94 7.84
CA LYS A 48 0.97 8.86 8.44
C LYS A 48 0.02 8.02 7.59
N VAL A 49 0.14 8.09 6.26
CA VAL A 49 -0.66 7.28 5.34
C VAL A 49 -0.19 5.83 5.38
N ARG A 50 1.12 5.60 5.34
CA ARG A 50 1.71 4.27 5.42
C ARG A 50 1.35 3.54 6.72
N GLU A 51 1.32 4.25 7.84
CA GLU A 51 0.96 3.71 9.15
C GLU A 51 -0.48 3.16 9.19
N LYS A 52 -1.42 3.83 8.51
CA LYS A 52 -2.82 3.36 8.39
C LYS A 52 -2.96 1.99 7.70
N PHE A 53 -1.98 1.62 6.88
CA PHE A 53 -1.98 0.35 6.14
C PHE A 53 -0.97 -0.65 6.68
N LYS A 54 -0.34 -0.37 7.83
CA LYS A 54 0.73 -1.20 8.41
C LYS A 54 0.32 -2.67 8.56
N ASP A 55 -0.90 -2.93 9.03
CA ASP A 55 -1.40 -4.29 9.20
C ASP A 55 -1.49 -5.05 7.87
N VAL A 56 -2.04 -4.41 6.84
CA VAL A 56 -2.17 -5.01 5.50
C VAL A 56 -0.80 -5.22 4.85
N LEU A 57 0.14 -4.29 5.06
CA LEU A 57 1.51 -4.42 4.54
C LEU A 57 2.28 -5.55 5.23
N ASN A 58 2.04 -5.76 6.53
CA ASN A 58 2.70 -6.79 7.33
C ASN A 58 2.09 -8.19 7.16
N MET A 59 0.87 -8.31 6.64
CA MET A 59 0.23 -9.61 6.37
C MET A 59 0.94 -10.45 5.31
N ARG A 60 1.79 -9.84 4.47
CA ARG A 60 2.50 -10.60 3.43
C ARG A 60 3.60 -11.45 4.07
N GLU A 61 3.53 -12.76 3.86
CA GLU A 61 4.60 -13.68 4.26
C GLU A 61 5.92 -13.21 3.63
N LYS A 62 6.95 -13.06 4.47
CA LYS A 62 8.29 -12.73 3.99
C LYS A 62 8.86 -13.93 3.25
N CYS A 63 9.53 -13.70 2.14
CA CYS A 63 10.14 -14.79 1.39
C CYS A 63 11.19 -15.49 2.26
N LYS A 64 11.01 -16.80 2.50
CA LYS A 64 11.93 -17.62 3.31
C LYS A 64 13.36 -17.66 2.75
N PHE A 65 13.51 -17.35 1.46
CA PHE A 65 14.76 -17.35 0.72
C PHE A 65 15.36 -15.96 0.51
N GLU A 66 14.84 -14.91 1.18
CA GLU A 66 15.58 -13.65 1.26
C GLU A 66 16.98 -13.96 1.81
N LYS A 67 17.99 -13.77 0.95
CA LYS A 67 19.39 -14.05 1.28
C LYS A 67 19.70 -13.31 2.58
N LYS A 68 19.91 -14.05 3.67
CA LYS A 68 20.59 -13.50 4.85
C LYS A 68 21.92 -12.98 4.31
N GLU A 69 22.07 -11.67 4.27
CA GLU A 69 23.30 -11.03 3.82
C GLU A 69 24.46 -11.76 4.50
N ALA A 70 25.39 -12.25 3.69
CA ALA A 70 26.57 -12.94 4.18
C ALA A 70 27.25 -11.99 5.15
N LYS A 71 27.19 -12.28 6.45
CA LYS A 71 28.00 -11.60 7.45
C LYS A 71 29.44 -11.76 6.99
N LYS A 72 30.04 -10.70 6.43
CA LYS A 72 31.49 -10.61 6.34
C LYS A 72 31.97 -10.55 7.77
N ASN A 73 32.55 -11.65 8.23
CA ASN A 73 33.41 -11.63 9.40
C ASN A 73 34.72 -11.03 8.91
N ASP A 74 35.05 -9.84 9.41
CA ASP A 74 36.41 -9.28 9.37
C ASP A 74 37.29 -9.99 10.42
#